data_AF-A0A8T6LF32-F1
#
_entry.id   AF-A0A8T6LF32-F1
#
_cell.length_a   1.000
_cell.length_b   1.000
_cell.length_c   1.000
_cell.angle_alpha   90.00
_cell.angle_beta   90.00
_cell.angle_gamma   90.00
#
_symmetry.space_group_name_H-M   'P 1'
#
loop_
_entity.id
_entity.type
_entity.pdbx_description
1 polymer ?
#
loop_
_entity_poly.entity_id
_entity_poly.type
_entity_poly.pdbx_seq_one_letter_code
_entity_poly.pdbx_strand_id
1 'polypeptide(L)'
;MNIRRRRQEYDAIVVGSGMSGGWAAKELTELGATVLVLEAGPAIVPERDYAEHTRPSEMPYRGWNDRKALAADQPIQSQCYACDEVARKFFVNDNEHPYTSDSEEPFLWIRGRQVGGRSI
;
A
#
# COMPACT_ATOMS: atom_id res chain seq x y z
N MET A 1 24.50 25.91 3.93
CA MET A 1 24.80 24.56 3.42
C MET A 1 24.26 24.46 2.00
N ASN A 2 25.13 24.58 0.99
CA ASN A 2 24.73 24.61 -0.43
C ASN A 2 24.53 23.17 -0.91
N ILE A 3 23.29 22.68 -0.91
CA ILE A 3 22.96 21.39 -1.53
C ILE A 3 22.96 21.61 -3.05
N ARG A 4 24.08 21.26 -3.71
CA ARG A 4 24.09 21.09 -5.16
C ARG A 4 23.12 19.96 -5.50
N ARG A 5 21.89 20.29 -5.92
CA ARG A 5 20.99 19.33 -6.57
C ARG A 5 21.66 18.84 -7.85
N ARG A 6 22.32 17.68 -7.80
CA ARG A 6 22.66 16.95 -9.01
C ARG A 6 21.35 16.45 -9.58
N ARG A 7 20.99 16.94 -10.77
CA ARG A 7 19.87 16.42 -11.54
C ARG A 7 20.31 15.04 -12.02
N GLN A 8 19.80 13.98 -11.40
CA GLN A 8 19.92 12.64 -11.97
C GLN A 8 18.92 12.55 -13.12
N GLU A 9 19.42 12.08 -14.26
CA GLU A 9 18.59 11.74 -15.42
C GLU A 9 18.22 10.26 -15.30
N TYR A 10 16.96 9.96 -15.61
CA TYR A 10 16.41 8.61 -15.63
C TYR A 10 15.79 8.39 -17.01
N ASP A 11 15.93 7.18 -17.54
CA ASP A 11 15.34 6.79 -18.81
C ASP A 11 13.82 6.57 -18.68
N ALA A 12 13.37 6.12 -17.51
CA ALA A 12 11.96 5.93 -17.20
C ALA A 12 11.64 6.21 -15.72
N ILE A 13 10.40 6.61 -15.46
CA ILE A 13 9.84 6.74 -14.11
C ILE A 13 8.65 5.78 -14.00
N VAL A 14 8.69 4.89 -13.02
CA VAL A 14 7.59 4.00 -12.65
C VAL A 14 6.94 4.57 -11.39
N VAL A 15 5.65 4.89 -11.46
CA VAL A 15 4.88 5.38 -10.32
C VAL A 15 4.01 4.24 -9.78
N GLY A 16 4.32 3.81 -8.56
CA GLY A 16 3.74 2.65 -7.90
C GLY A 16 4.68 1.45 -7.99
N SER A 17 5.00 0.87 -6.83
CA SER A 17 5.87 -0.29 -6.68
C SER A 17 5.11 -1.61 -6.55
N GLY A 18 3.81 -1.62 -6.86
CA GLY A 18 2.98 -2.82 -6.90
C GLY A 18 3.47 -3.87 -7.90
N MET A 19 2.84 -5.03 -7.96
CA MET A 19 3.25 -6.15 -8.83
C MET A 19 3.61 -5.73 -10.27
N SER A 20 2.73 -4.98 -10.94
CA SER A 20 2.99 -4.53 -12.31
C SER A 20 4.10 -3.47 -12.41
N GLY A 21 4.20 -2.57 -11.42
CA GLY A 21 5.23 -1.54 -11.39
C GLY A 21 6.62 -2.14 -11.13
N GLY A 22 6.71 -3.08 -10.19
CA GLY A 22 7.92 -3.85 -9.94
C GLY A 22 8.35 -4.67 -11.17
N TRP A 23 7.40 -5.31 -11.86
CA TRP A 23 7.68 -6.03 -13.10
C TRP A 23 8.20 -5.09 -14.20
N ALA A 24 7.53 -3.95 -14.43
CA ALA A 24 7.97 -2.96 -15.41
C ALA A 24 9.37 -2.43 -15.10
N ALA A 25 9.65 -2.11 -13.83
CA ALA A 25 10.97 -1.66 -13.39
C ALA A 25 12.04 -2.73 -13.66
N LYS A 26 11.78 -3.99 -13.28
CA LYS A 26 12.67 -5.12 -13.54
C LYS A 26 13.01 -5.23 -15.03
N GLU A 27 12.01 -5.37 -15.89
CA GLU A 27 12.21 -5.57 -17.33
C GLU A 27 12.99 -4.40 -17.96
N LEU A 28 12.66 -3.16 -17.61
CA LEU A 28 13.39 -1.99 -18.10
C LEU A 28 14.85 -1.97 -17.64
N THR A 29 15.11 -2.28 -16.36
CA THR A 29 16.48 -2.30 -15.82
C THR A 29 17.32 -3.43 -16.41
N GLU A 30 16.74 -4.59 -16.69
CA GLU A 30 17.44 -5.71 -17.35
C GLU A 30 17.82 -5.40 -18.81
N LEU A 31 17.06 -4.50 -19.46
CA LEU A 31 17.41 -3.95 -20.77
C LEU A 31 18.43 -2.79 -20.71
N GLY A 32 18.93 -2.46 -19.52
CA GLY A 32 19.99 -1.46 -19.31
C GLY A 32 19.48 -0.04 -19.01
N ALA A 33 18.18 0.16 -18.83
CA ALA A 33 17.63 1.48 -18.50
C ALA A 33 17.86 1.84 -17.01
N THR A 34 18.12 3.12 -16.75
CA THR A 34 18.12 3.69 -15.39
C THR A 34 16.70 4.11 -15.02
N VAL A 35 16.06 3.39 -14.10
CA VAL A 35 14.65 3.59 -13.75
C VAL A 35 14.49 4.17 -12.35
N LEU A 36 13.69 5.23 -12.22
CA LEU A 36 13.23 5.73 -10.93
C LEU A 36 11.88 5.11 -10.59
N VAL A 37 11.79 4.44 -9.44
CA VAL A 37 10.51 3.95 -8.90
C VAL A 37 10.05 4.87 -7.78
N LEU A 38 8.82 5.37 -7.88
CA LEU A 38 8.18 6.21 -6.86
C LEU A 38 7.05 5.43 -6.19
N GLU A 39 7.08 5.33 -4.87
CA GLU A 39 6.01 4.75 -4.07
C GLU A 39 5.55 5.74 -3.00
N ALA A 40 4.23 5.83 -2.79
CA ALA A 40 3.64 6.73 -1.81
C ALA A 40 3.61 6.12 -0.40
N GLY A 41 3.59 4.79 -0.30
CA GLY A 41 3.64 4.06 0.96
C GLY A 41 5.05 3.89 1.53
N PRO A 42 5.16 3.60 2.84
CA PRO A 42 6.43 3.27 3.48
C PRO A 42 6.99 1.94 2.97
N ALA A 43 8.30 1.76 3.13
CA ALA A 43 8.94 0.46 3.00
C ALA A 43 8.51 -0.48 4.13
N ILE A 44 8.34 -1.75 3.80
CA ILE A 44 8.04 -2.82 4.75
C ILE A 44 9.35 -3.40 5.26
N VAL A 45 9.44 -3.58 6.56
CA VAL A 45 10.51 -4.31 7.24
C VAL A 45 9.90 -5.59 7.79
N PRO A 46 10.14 -6.76 7.16
CA PRO A 46 9.46 -8.01 7.53
C PRO A 46 9.54 -8.34 9.02
N GLU A 47 10.67 -8.10 9.68
CA GLU A 47 10.88 -8.39 11.09
C GLU A 47 10.02 -7.53 12.02
N ARG A 48 9.56 -6.37 11.55
CA ARG A 48 8.73 -5.42 12.31
C ARG A 48 7.26 -5.49 11.91
N ASP A 49 7.00 -5.59 10.62
CA ASP A 49 5.67 -5.32 10.05
C ASP A 49 4.84 -6.58 9.84
N TYR A 50 5.45 -7.75 9.68
CA TYR A 50 4.71 -9.01 9.51
C TYR A 50 4.24 -9.53 10.86
N ALA A 51 2.93 -9.74 10.96
CA ALA A 51 2.24 -10.16 12.19
C ALA A 51 1.25 -11.31 11.95
N GLU A 52 1.22 -11.85 10.73
CA GLU A 52 0.30 -12.89 10.26
C GLU A 52 0.50 -14.22 11.00
N HIS A 53 1.66 -14.41 11.62
CA HIS A 53 2.00 -15.56 12.45
C HIS A 53 1.42 -15.48 13.88
N THR A 54 0.88 -14.33 14.29
CA THR A 54 0.22 -14.15 15.59
C THR A 54 -1.05 -14.98 15.65
N ARG A 55 -1.30 -15.68 16.76
CA ARG A 55 -2.53 -16.48 16.88
C ARG A 55 -3.71 -15.58 17.17
N PRO A 56 -4.92 -15.88 16.65
CA PRO A 56 -6.12 -15.10 17.00
C PRO A 56 -6.37 -15.01 18.51
N SER A 57 -5.98 -16.01 19.31
CA SER A 57 -6.12 -15.95 20.77
C SER A 57 -5.26 -14.86 21.44
N GLU A 58 -4.20 -14.41 20.78
CA GLU A 58 -3.23 -13.42 21.27
C GLU A 58 -3.58 -12.00 20.77
N MET A 59 -4.48 -11.90 19.79
CA MET A 59 -4.91 -10.62 19.21
C MET A 59 -6.01 -9.96 20.06
N PRO A 60 -5.99 -8.62 20.23
CA PRO A 60 -7.01 -7.88 20.97
C PRO A 60 -8.45 -8.17 20.54
N TYR A 61 -8.69 -8.29 19.24
CA TYR A 61 -10.02 -8.51 18.66
C TYR A 61 -10.20 -9.91 18.09
N ARG A 62 -9.26 -10.83 18.36
CA ARG A 62 -9.30 -12.24 17.94
C ARG A 62 -9.49 -12.46 16.44
N GLY A 63 -8.88 -11.60 15.63
CA GLY A 63 -8.99 -11.60 14.17
C GLY A 63 -10.23 -10.89 13.63
N TRP A 64 -11.10 -10.35 14.50
CA TRP A 64 -12.36 -9.71 14.08
C TRP A 64 -12.28 -8.21 13.85
N ASN A 65 -11.06 -7.63 13.90
CA ASN A 65 -10.80 -6.19 13.83
C ASN A 65 -11.41 -5.37 14.99
N ASP A 66 -10.86 -4.17 15.18
CA ASP A 66 -11.58 -3.11 15.89
C ASP A 66 -12.70 -2.57 14.99
N ARG A 67 -13.90 -3.14 15.12
CA ARG A 67 -15.03 -2.77 14.25
C ARG A 67 -15.40 -1.29 14.33
N LYS A 68 -15.20 -0.66 15.50
CA LYS A 68 -15.56 0.75 15.70
C LYS A 68 -14.55 1.65 14.98
N ALA A 69 -13.25 1.39 15.16
CA ALA A 69 -12.21 2.13 14.46
C ALA A 69 -12.30 1.91 12.94
N LEU A 70 -12.53 0.68 12.51
CA LEU A 70 -12.63 0.33 11.09
C LEU A 70 -13.79 1.08 10.40
N ALA A 71 -14.97 1.13 11.04
CA ALA A 71 -16.11 1.87 10.51
C ALA A 71 -15.90 3.39 10.47
N ALA A 72 -15.08 3.92 11.37
CA ALA A 72 -14.76 5.35 11.43
C ALA A 72 -13.68 5.76 10.41
N ASP A 73 -12.64 4.94 10.26
CA ASP A 73 -11.42 5.31 9.54
C ASP A 73 -11.28 4.64 8.17
N GLN A 74 -11.84 3.43 8.01
CA GLN A 74 -11.63 2.56 6.85
C GLN A 74 -12.93 1.88 6.35
N PRO A 75 -14.07 2.58 6.24
CA PRO A 75 -15.35 1.98 5.83
C PRO A 75 -15.32 1.39 4.41
N ILE A 76 -14.43 1.85 3.53
CA ILE A 76 -14.27 1.32 2.18
C ILE A 76 -13.26 0.18 2.19
N GLN A 77 -12.09 0.38 2.80
CA GLN A 77 -11.03 -0.64 2.79
C GLN A 77 -11.45 -1.93 3.51
N SER A 78 -12.28 -1.80 4.55
CA SER A 78 -12.88 -2.91 5.30
C SER A 78 -13.76 -3.85 4.48
N GLN A 79 -14.19 -3.44 3.28
CA GLN A 79 -14.91 -4.34 2.37
C GLN A 79 -13.99 -5.35 1.68
N CYS A 80 -12.68 -5.19 1.78
CA CYS A 80 -11.71 -6.16 1.32
C CYS A 80 -11.47 -7.23 2.41
N TYR A 81 -11.59 -8.51 2.05
CA TYR A 81 -11.32 -9.62 2.98
C TYR A 81 -9.91 -9.61 3.56
N ALA A 82 -8.94 -8.99 2.87
CA ALA A 82 -7.56 -8.86 3.29
C ALA A 82 -7.32 -7.68 4.25
N CYS A 83 -8.32 -6.82 4.48
CA CYS A 83 -8.25 -5.73 5.47
C CYS A 83 -8.63 -6.25 6.86
N ASP A 84 -7.85 -7.19 7.38
CA ASP A 84 -8.05 -7.82 8.69
C ASP A 84 -7.27 -7.12 9.82
N GLU A 85 -7.33 -7.68 11.03
CA GLU A 85 -6.70 -7.09 12.23
C GLU A 85 -5.18 -6.90 12.10
N VAL A 86 -4.50 -7.76 11.33
CA VAL A 86 -3.04 -7.67 11.16
C VAL A 86 -2.65 -6.80 9.98
N ALA A 87 -3.46 -6.83 8.91
CA ALA A 87 -3.14 -6.21 7.63
C ALA A 87 -3.78 -4.85 7.41
N ARG A 88 -4.79 -4.42 8.19
CA ARG A 88 -5.47 -3.12 8.00
C ARG A 88 -4.52 -1.91 7.96
N LYS A 89 -3.37 -2.01 8.64
CA LYS A 89 -2.31 -1.00 8.68
C LYS A 89 -1.65 -0.74 7.32
N PHE A 90 -1.77 -1.71 6.40
CA PHE A 90 -1.27 -1.61 5.04
C PHE A 90 -2.29 -0.99 4.09
N PHE A 91 -3.52 -0.74 4.54
CA PHE A 91 -4.53 -0.04 3.74
C PHE A 91 -4.55 1.44 4.09
N VAL A 92 -4.97 2.26 3.13
CA VAL A 92 -5.17 3.70 3.36
C VAL A 92 -6.22 3.97 4.45
N ASN A 93 -6.13 5.13 5.08
CA ASN A 93 -7.26 5.71 5.81
C ASN A 93 -8.18 6.41 4.80
N ASP A 94 -9.49 6.10 4.84
CA ASP A 94 -10.45 6.63 3.86
C ASP A 94 -10.77 8.12 4.10
N ASN A 95 -10.61 8.62 5.34
CA ASN A 95 -10.77 10.03 5.68
C ASN A 95 -9.60 10.88 5.16
N GLU A 96 -8.38 10.32 5.16
CA GLU A 96 -7.19 11.00 4.65
C GLU A 96 -7.08 10.92 3.12
N HIS A 97 -7.68 9.89 2.51
CA HIS A 97 -7.61 9.63 1.08
C HIS A 97 -9.00 9.52 0.45
N PRO A 98 -9.88 10.53 0.57
CA PRO A 98 -11.24 10.44 0.04
C PRO A 98 -11.24 10.27 -1.48
N TYR A 99 -12.23 9.54 -1.98
CA TYR A 99 -12.57 9.52 -3.40
C TYR A 99 -14.09 9.51 -3.57
N THR A 100 -14.55 9.84 -4.76
CA THR A 100 -15.96 9.82 -5.14
C THR A 100 -16.16 8.81 -6.27
N SER A 101 -17.28 8.11 -6.25
CA SER A 101 -17.78 7.32 -7.38
C SER A 101 -19.18 7.80 -7.77
N ASP A 102 -19.66 7.35 -8.91
CA ASP A 102 -21.08 7.47 -9.22
C ASP A 102 -21.91 6.76 -8.13
N SER A 103 -23.05 7.34 -7.75
CA SER A 103 -23.98 6.75 -6.80
C SER A 103 -24.80 5.61 -7.40
N GLU A 104 -25.02 5.62 -8.72
CA GLU A 104 -25.73 4.55 -9.43
C GLU A 104 -24.77 3.38 -9.76
N GLU A 105 -23.49 3.70 -9.95
CA GLU A 105 -22.42 2.73 -10.22
C GLU A 105 -21.31 2.83 -9.17
N PRO A 106 -21.53 2.31 -7.95
CA PRO A 106 -20.56 2.42 -6.88
C PRO A 106 -19.27 1.66 -7.22
N PHE A 107 -18.14 2.36 -7.08
CA PHE A 107 -16.81 1.77 -7.27
C PHE A 107 -16.08 1.64 -5.94
N LEU A 108 -15.62 0.43 -5.61
CA LEU A 108 -14.82 0.17 -4.41
C LEU A 108 -13.33 0.27 -4.74
N TRP A 109 -12.73 1.40 -4.39
CA TRP A 109 -11.29 1.61 -4.59
C TRP A 109 -10.48 1.13 -3.38
N ILE A 110 -10.18 -0.18 -3.40
CA ILE A 110 -9.34 -0.81 -2.40
C ILE A 110 -7.86 -0.51 -2.69
N ARG A 111 -7.17 0.11 -1.71
CA ARG A 111 -5.81 0.65 -1.88
C ARG A 111 -4.91 0.24 -0.72
N GLY A 112 -3.83 -0.44 -1.08
CA GLY A 112 -2.67 -0.59 -0.20
C GLY A 112 -1.85 0.70 -0.18
N ARG A 113 -1.13 0.93 0.90
CA ARG A 113 -0.19 2.03 1.11
C ARG A 113 1.12 1.48 1.68
N GLN A 114 1.90 0.79 0.85
CA GLN A 114 3.20 0.22 1.19
C GLN A 114 4.00 -0.13 -0.08
N VAL A 115 5.32 -0.20 0.03
CA VAL A 115 6.20 -0.67 -1.06
C VAL A 115 5.90 -2.11 -1.42
N GLY A 116 5.64 -2.40 -2.70
CA GLY A 116 5.17 -3.70 -3.20
C GLY A 116 3.65 -3.75 -3.45
N GLY A 117 2.92 -2.70 -3.07
CA GLY A 117 1.47 -2.60 -3.26
C GLY A 117 0.68 -3.68 -2.51
N ARG A 118 -0.46 -4.12 -3.08
CA ARG A 118 -1.34 -5.14 -2.48
C ARG A 118 -0.88 -6.59 -2.70
N SER A 119 0.33 -6.78 -3.22
CA SER A 119 0.83 -8.09 -3.65
C SER A 119 1.77 -8.74 -2.63
N ILE A 120 1.77 -8.19 -1.42
CA ILE A 120 2.68 -8.50 -0.32
C ILE A 120 1.84 -8.95 0.86
#